data_AF-A0A067MD96-F1
#
_entry.id   AF-A0A067MD96-F1
#
_cell.length_a   1.000
_cell.length_b   1.000
_cell.length_c   1.000
_cell.angle_alpha   90.00
_cell.angle_beta   90.00
_cell.angle_gamma   90.00
#
_symmetry.space_group_name_H-M   'P 1'
#
loop_
_entity.id
_entity.type
_entity.pdbx_description
1 polymer ?
#
loop_
_entity_poly.entity_id
_entity_poly.type
_entity_poly.pdbx_seq_one_letter_code
_entity_poly.pdbx_strand_id
1 'polypeptide(L)'
;MAFRSSLSTSLRVSVPLAADLQPTKDALTLWLSRISATRSREVDAVELGHIKQLYATIPTRDGSDVSYPWAGPSHEMSLQSGHHLALFPPLGPLSTLNPDGTDSTWSSPPPFARRMWAGGRFEFNLTNELKVGEDVTCDISIEKVGLK
;
A
#
# COMPACT_ATOMS: atom_id res chain seq x y z
N MET A 1 28.46 29.31 36.50
CA MET A 1 26.98 29.29 36.54
C MET A 1 26.54 27.98 35.91
N ALA A 2 26.10 27.02 36.71
CA ALA A 2 25.69 25.69 36.26
C ALA A 2 24.15 25.61 36.31
N PHE A 3 23.52 25.01 35.29
CA PHE A 3 22.36 24.15 35.50
C PHE A 3 22.19 23.20 34.31
N ARG A 4 22.02 21.92 34.66
CA ARG A 4 21.82 20.77 33.78
C ARG A 4 20.33 20.61 33.43
N SER A 5 20.11 19.87 32.35
CA SER A 5 19.17 18.74 32.19
C SER A 5 18.17 18.94 31.05
N SER A 6 18.37 18.18 29.97
CA SER A 6 17.31 17.87 29.01
C SER A 6 16.83 16.45 29.30
N LEU A 7 15.57 16.33 29.70
CA LEU A 7 14.90 15.06 29.97
C LEU A 7 14.58 14.39 28.63
N SER A 8 15.24 13.25 28.37
CA SER A 8 14.85 12.35 27.29
C SER A 8 13.73 11.45 27.80
N THR A 9 12.48 11.83 27.53
CA THR A 9 11.33 10.97 27.80
C THR A 9 11.14 10.03 26.61
N SER A 10 11.73 8.84 26.70
CA SER A 10 11.39 7.73 25.82
C SER A 10 10.02 7.18 26.21
N LEU A 11 8.98 7.59 25.48
CA LEU A 11 7.67 6.96 25.54
C LEU A 11 7.75 5.61 24.83
N ARG A 12 7.96 4.53 25.59
CA ARG A 12 7.71 3.17 25.11
C ARG A 12 6.22 2.90 25.20
N VAL A 13 5.52 2.98 24.07
CA VAL A 13 4.18 2.43 23.96
C VAL A 13 4.32 0.91 23.87
N SER A 14 4.21 0.23 25.01
CA SER A 14 4.02 -1.22 25.03
C SER A 14 2.59 -1.51 24.61
N VAL A 15 2.37 -1.73 23.30
CA VAL A 15 1.13 -2.34 22.83
C VAL A 15 1.12 -3.77 23.39
N PRO A 16 0.14 -4.15 24.23
CA PRO A 16 0.02 -5.54 24.64
C PRO A 16 -0.19 -6.36 23.38
N LEU A 17 0.80 -7.20 23.05
CA LEU A 17 0.64 -8.23 22.04
C LEU A 17 -0.57 -9.04 22.49
N ALA A 18 -1.62 -9.08 21.66
CA ALA A 18 -2.83 -9.88 21.89
C ALA A 18 -2.46 -11.37 21.92
N ALA A 19 -1.81 -11.79 23.00
CA ALA A 19 -1.59 -13.17 23.37
C ALA A 19 -2.87 -13.64 24.05
N ASP A 20 -3.36 -14.79 23.61
CA ASP A 20 -4.35 -15.65 24.28
C ASP A 20 -5.82 -15.60 23.82
N LEU A 21 -6.18 -14.86 22.76
CA LEU A 21 -7.47 -15.06 22.09
C LEU A 21 -7.31 -16.05 20.94
N GLN A 22 -7.67 -17.32 21.16
CA GLN A 22 -7.94 -18.26 20.07
C GLN A 22 -9.16 -17.75 19.29
N PRO A 23 -9.14 -17.72 17.94
CA PRO A 23 -10.33 -17.34 17.20
C PRO A 23 -11.38 -18.42 17.44
N THR A 24 -12.63 -18.03 17.65
CA THR A 24 -13.71 -19.00 17.51
C THR A 24 -13.67 -19.52 16.07
N LYS A 25 -13.75 -20.85 15.90
CA LYS A 25 -13.73 -21.50 14.58
C LYS A 25 -14.74 -20.85 13.61
N ASP A 26 -15.85 -20.38 14.17
CA ASP A 26 -16.91 -19.68 13.45
C ASP A 26 -16.46 -18.31 12.93
N ALA A 27 -15.76 -17.50 13.74
CA ALA A 27 -15.24 -16.20 13.31
C ALA A 27 -14.24 -16.33 12.16
N LEU A 28 -13.37 -17.35 12.21
CA LEU A 28 -12.41 -17.62 11.15
C LEU A 28 -13.11 -18.07 9.86
N THR A 29 -14.09 -18.96 9.97
CA THR A 29 -14.85 -19.45 8.80
C THR A 29 -15.64 -18.34 8.13
N LEU A 30 -16.28 -17.48 8.92
CA LEU A 30 -16.98 -16.28 8.43
C LEU A 30 -16.02 -15.29 7.79
N TRP A 31 -14.84 -15.11 8.36
CA TRP A 31 -13.82 -14.26 7.75
C TRP A 31 -13.33 -14.83 6.42
N LEU A 32 -13.04 -16.13 6.33
CA LEU A 32 -12.62 -16.79 5.09
C LEU A 32 -13.66 -16.66 3.97
N SER A 33 -14.95 -16.83 4.30
CA SER A 33 -16.02 -16.68 3.31
C SER A 33 -16.16 -15.23 2.85
N ARG A 34 -16.15 -14.28 3.79
CA ARG A 34 -16.20 -12.84 3.49
C ARG A 34 -15.04 -12.41 2.60
N ILE A 35 -13.81 -12.75 3.01
CA ILE A 35 -12.59 -12.25 2.38
C ILE A 35 -12.41 -12.79 0.96
N SER A 36 -12.82 -14.04 0.73
CA SER A 36 -12.80 -14.66 -0.61
C SER A 36 -13.78 -13.99 -1.57
N ALA A 37 -14.92 -13.51 -1.05
CA ALA A 37 -15.93 -12.79 -1.82
C ALA A 37 -15.67 -11.29 -1.96
N THR A 38 -14.78 -10.73 -1.13
CA THR A 38 -14.50 -9.29 -1.13
C THR A 38 -13.77 -8.91 -2.41
N ARG A 39 -14.24 -7.84 -3.04
CA ARG A 39 -13.63 -7.19 -4.20
C ARG A 39 -13.62 -5.69 -3.91
N SER A 40 -12.58 -4.99 -4.32
CA SER A 40 -12.61 -3.54 -4.37
C SER A 40 -12.34 -3.09 -5.80
N ARG A 41 -13.00 -1.99 -6.16
CA ARG A 41 -12.79 -1.32 -7.43
C ARG A 41 -12.68 0.17 -7.15
N GLU A 42 -11.61 0.76 -7.65
CA GLU A 42 -11.33 2.18 -7.53
C GLU A 42 -11.11 2.76 -8.93
N VAL A 43 -11.50 4.00 -9.11
CA VAL A 43 -11.32 4.75 -10.35
C VAL A 43 -10.64 6.06 -9.98
N ASP A 44 -9.61 6.40 -10.74
CA ASP A 44 -8.83 7.62 -10.58
C ASP A 44 -8.31 8.04 -11.96
N ALA A 45 -7.59 9.15 -12.04
CA ALA A 45 -6.83 9.53 -13.20
C ALA A 45 -5.33 9.48 -12.91
N VAL A 46 -4.52 9.23 -13.93
CA VAL A 46 -3.06 9.37 -13.83
C VAL A 46 -2.71 10.86 -13.82
N GLU A 47 -2.91 11.51 -12.68
CA GLU A 47 -2.71 12.95 -12.57
C GLU A 47 -1.24 13.32 -12.74
N LEU A 48 -0.97 14.29 -13.63
CA LEU A 48 0.40 14.78 -13.87
C LEU A 48 1.07 15.28 -12.58
N GLY A 49 0.30 15.91 -11.67
CA GLY A 49 0.79 16.36 -10.37
C GLY A 49 1.35 15.21 -9.52
N HIS A 50 0.58 14.13 -9.38
CA HIS A 50 0.99 12.93 -8.67
C HIS A 50 2.26 12.33 -9.30
N ILE A 51 2.28 12.18 -10.63
CA ILE A 51 3.45 11.61 -11.31
C ILE A 51 4.70 12.48 -11.10
N LYS A 52 4.58 13.82 -11.15
CA LYS A 52 5.72 14.71 -10.82
C LYS A 52 6.27 14.48 -9.40
N GLN A 53 5.40 14.21 -8.43
CA GLN A 53 5.81 13.90 -7.06
C GLN A 53 6.52 12.54 -6.97
N LEU A 54 5.98 11.51 -7.63
CA LEU A 54 6.61 10.19 -7.72
C LEU A 54 8.03 10.30 -8.31
N TYR A 55 8.18 10.99 -9.44
CA TYR A 55 9.50 11.18 -10.06
C TYR A 55 10.48 12.00 -9.21
N ALA A 56 9.99 12.74 -8.22
CA ALA A 56 10.86 13.42 -7.27
C ALA A 56 11.45 12.50 -6.20
N THR A 57 10.89 11.31 -6.00
CA THR A 57 11.34 10.34 -5.00
C THR A 57 12.12 9.17 -5.61
N ILE A 58 12.03 8.96 -6.93
CA ILE A 58 12.76 7.90 -7.63
C ILE A 58 14.20 8.37 -7.93
N PRO A 59 15.23 7.53 -7.72
CA PRO A 59 16.64 7.88 -7.96
C PRO A 59 17.04 8.04 -9.44
N THR A 60 16.09 8.12 -10.38
CA THR A 60 16.32 8.31 -11.83
C THR A 60 16.76 9.73 -12.21
N ARG A 61 17.03 10.59 -11.22
CA ARG A 61 17.42 12.00 -11.39
C ARG A 61 18.92 12.26 -11.39
N ASP A 62 19.75 11.22 -11.40
CA ASP A 62 21.21 11.38 -11.52
C ASP A 62 21.67 11.73 -12.95
N GLY A 63 20.73 11.84 -13.90
CA GLY A 63 21.02 12.18 -15.30
C GLY A 63 21.64 11.03 -16.10
N SER A 64 21.72 9.83 -15.52
CA SER A 64 22.25 8.64 -16.20
C SER A 64 21.21 7.92 -17.06
N ASP A 65 19.91 8.14 -16.80
CA ASP A 65 18.82 7.48 -17.52
C ASP A 65 18.25 8.36 -18.64
N VAL A 66 18.52 7.97 -19.88
CA VAL A 66 18.01 8.58 -21.12
C VAL A 66 16.50 8.42 -21.30
N SER A 67 15.85 7.58 -20.51
CA SER A 67 14.39 7.34 -20.59
C SER A 67 13.58 8.48 -19.96
N TYR A 68 14.22 9.43 -19.28
CA TYR A 68 13.55 10.54 -18.63
C TYR A 68 13.93 11.90 -19.25
N PRO A 69 12.97 12.62 -19.85
CA PRO A 69 13.23 13.96 -20.38
C PRO A 69 13.66 14.89 -19.24
N TRP A 70 14.70 15.69 -19.45
CA TRP A 70 15.08 16.77 -18.53
C TRP A 70 13.89 17.69 -18.18
N ALA A 71 12.91 17.79 -19.09
CA ALA A 71 11.68 18.55 -18.91
C ALA A 71 10.67 17.94 -17.90
N GLY A 72 10.90 16.72 -17.41
CA GLY A 72 9.99 15.99 -16.52
C GLY A 72 8.81 15.31 -17.24
N PRO A 73 7.88 14.69 -16.50
CA PRO A 73 6.70 14.06 -17.09
C PRO A 73 5.78 15.12 -17.71
N SER A 74 5.05 14.70 -18.74
CA SER A 74 4.04 15.49 -19.43
C SER A 74 2.80 14.63 -19.69
N HIS A 75 1.68 15.26 -20.07
CA HIS A 75 0.49 14.54 -20.51
C HIS A 75 0.80 13.64 -21.70
N GLU A 76 0.06 12.53 -21.83
CA GLU A 76 0.23 11.49 -22.87
C GLU A 76 1.55 10.71 -22.78
N MET A 77 2.44 11.02 -21.83
CA MET A 77 3.63 10.22 -21.58
C MET A 77 3.24 8.87 -21.01
N SER A 78 3.74 7.78 -21.60
CA SER A 78 3.62 6.44 -21.05
C SER A 78 4.31 6.33 -19.68
N LEU A 79 3.63 5.75 -18.71
CA LEU A 79 4.19 5.39 -17.41
C LEU A 79 5.15 4.21 -17.55
N GLN A 80 6.29 4.28 -16.87
CA GLN A 80 7.19 3.15 -16.75
C GLN A 80 6.58 2.05 -15.86
N SER A 81 6.97 0.81 -16.14
CA SER A 81 6.58 -0.35 -15.34
C SER A 81 6.91 -0.13 -13.86
N GLY A 82 5.95 -0.43 -12.99
CA GLY A 82 6.05 -0.21 -11.54
C GLY A 82 5.52 1.13 -11.05
N HIS A 83 5.41 2.16 -11.89
CA HIS A 83 4.88 3.47 -11.45
C HIS A 83 3.41 3.44 -11.03
N HIS A 84 2.63 2.50 -11.57
CA HIS A 84 1.24 2.27 -11.17
C HIS A 84 1.09 1.85 -9.70
N LEU A 85 2.15 1.39 -9.03
CA LEU A 85 2.10 1.06 -7.59
C LEU A 85 1.95 2.29 -6.69
N ALA A 86 2.22 3.49 -7.21
CA ALA A 86 1.97 4.73 -6.50
C ALA A 86 0.55 5.26 -6.71
N LEU A 87 -0.19 4.71 -7.68
CA LEU A 87 -1.59 5.08 -7.93
C LEU A 87 -2.49 4.43 -6.87
N PHE A 88 -3.67 5.01 -6.66
CA PHE A 88 -4.67 4.54 -5.70
C PHE A 88 -4.15 4.45 -4.25
N PRO A 89 -3.67 5.58 -3.68
CA PRO A 89 -3.27 5.60 -2.28
C PRO A 89 -4.48 5.29 -1.38
N PRO A 90 -4.31 4.50 -0.29
CA PRO A 90 -5.40 4.20 0.62
C PRO A 90 -5.91 5.48 1.28
N LEU A 91 -7.22 5.77 1.15
CA LEU A 91 -7.86 7.00 1.65
C LEU A 91 -8.52 6.85 3.03
N GLY A 92 -8.42 5.67 3.66
CA GLY A 92 -9.04 5.39 4.95
C GLY A 92 -8.48 6.28 6.07
N PRO A 93 -9.31 6.82 6.98
CA PRO A 93 -8.81 7.60 8.12
C PRO A 93 -7.95 6.74 9.05
N LEU A 94 -6.98 7.36 9.73
CA LEU A 94 -6.11 6.65 10.67
C LEU A 94 -6.88 5.91 11.77
N SER A 95 -8.07 6.39 12.14
CA SER A 95 -8.95 5.77 13.13
C SER A 95 -9.55 4.42 12.69
N THR A 96 -9.52 4.08 11.40
CA THR A 96 -10.01 2.80 10.88
C THR A 96 -8.90 1.75 10.73
N LEU A 97 -7.65 2.13 10.99
CA LEU A 97 -6.54 1.20 10.99
C LEU A 97 -6.59 0.32 12.24
N ASN A 98 -6.02 -0.88 12.11
CA ASN A 98 -5.78 -1.75 13.25
C ASN A 98 -4.81 -1.09 14.25
N PRO A 99 -4.72 -1.60 15.50
CA PRO A 99 -3.77 -1.09 16.50
C PRO A 99 -2.30 -1.10 16.06
N ASP A 100 -1.93 -1.92 15.07
CA ASP A 100 -0.59 -1.98 14.48
C ASP A 100 -0.40 -1.05 13.27
N GLY A 101 -1.41 -0.22 12.95
CA GLY A 101 -1.41 0.73 11.83
C GLY A 101 -1.73 0.09 10.47
N THR A 102 -2.10 -1.19 10.42
CA THR A 102 -2.45 -1.85 9.15
C THR A 102 -3.90 -1.60 8.75
N ASP A 103 -4.18 -1.62 7.45
CA ASP A 103 -5.55 -1.62 6.93
C ASP A 103 -6.35 -2.80 7.50
N SER A 104 -7.57 -2.53 7.96
CA SER A 104 -8.46 -3.51 8.59
C SER A 104 -9.30 -4.31 7.59
N THR A 105 -9.47 -3.83 6.35
CA THR A 105 -10.32 -4.44 5.32
C THR A 105 -9.90 -5.87 5.02
N TRP A 106 -8.60 -6.09 4.82
CA TRP A 106 -8.05 -7.39 4.42
C TRP A 106 -7.47 -8.21 5.58
N SER A 107 -7.64 -7.72 6.80
CA SER A 107 -7.03 -8.28 8.00
C SER A 107 -7.73 -9.52 8.49
N SER A 108 -6.96 -10.56 8.82
CA SER A 108 -7.45 -11.71 9.59
C SER A 108 -7.78 -11.33 11.03
N PRO A 109 -8.78 -12.00 11.64
CA PRO A 109 -9.08 -11.81 13.05
C PRO A 109 -7.93 -12.31 13.95
N PRO A 110 -7.86 -11.85 15.21
CA PRO A 110 -6.91 -12.37 16.20
C PRO A 110 -6.99 -13.91 16.31
N PRO A 111 -5.86 -14.58 16.59
CA PRO A 111 -4.53 -14.06 16.91
C PRO A 111 -3.63 -13.90 15.66
N PHE A 112 -4.18 -13.99 14.45
CA PHE A 112 -3.43 -13.92 13.19
C PHE A 112 -3.15 -12.48 12.77
N ALA A 113 -2.41 -11.74 13.60
CA ALA A 113 -2.04 -10.35 13.29
C ALA A 113 -0.74 -10.25 12.46
N ARG A 114 0.15 -11.25 12.56
CA ARG A 114 1.45 -11.23 11.87
C ARG A 114 1.29 -11.45 10.37
N ARG A 115 1.98 -10.61 9.59
CA ARG A 115 1.99 -10.65 8.13
C ARG A 115 3.41 -10.60 7.62
N MET A 116 3.64 -11.25 6.50
CA MET A 116 4.88 -11.14 5.74
C MET A 116 4.55 -11.19 4.26
N TRP A 117 5.30 -10.44 3.48
CA TRP A 117 5.30 -10.59 2.03
C TRP A 117 6.12 -11.83 1.71
N ALA A 118 5.44 -12.91 1.33
CA ALA A 118 6.10 -14.16 0.96
C ALA A 118 6.58 -14.17 -0.50
N GLY A 119 6.11 -13.22 -1.31
CA GLY A 119 6.43 -13.08 -2.72
C GLY A 119 5.33 -12.34 -3.47
N GLY A 120 5.50 -12.22 -4.79
CA GLY A 120 4.55 -11.60 -5.70
C GLY A 120 4.98 -11.77 -7.15
N ARG A 121 4.07 -11.51 -8.08
CA ARG A 121 4.35 -11.49 -9.53
C ARG A 121 3.69 -10.25 -10.12
N PHE A 122 4.39 -9.63 -11.07
CA PHE A 122 3.85 -8.56 -11.89
C PHE A 122 3.83 -9.01 -13.35
N GLU A 123 2.80 -8.59 -14.07
CA GLU A 123 2.69 -8.73 -15.52
C GLU A 123 2.35 -7.35 -16.09
N PHE A 124 3.07 -6.93 -17.12
CA PHE A 124 2.89 -5.62 -17.74
C PHE A 124 2.40 -5.80 -19.17
N ASN A 125 1.32 -5.11 -19.51
CA ASN A 125 0.81 -5.10 -20.87
C ASN A 125 1.53 -4.02 -21.70
N LEU A 126 2.41 -4.44 -22.60
CA LEU A 126 3.21 -3.55 -23.44
C LEU A 126 2.43 -2.99 -24.65
N THR A 127 1.23 -3.49 -24.93
CA THR A 127 0.38 -2.98 -26.03
C THR A 127 -0.67 -1.99 -25.54
N ASN A 128 -0.86 -1.89 -24.22
CA ASN A 128 -1.79 -0.97 -23.59
C ASN A 128 -1.12 -0.30 -22.37
N GLU A 129 -0.15 0.56 -22.66
CA GLU A 129 0.58 1.33 -21.65
C GLU A 129 -0.33 2.39 -21.02
N LEU A 130 -0.22 2.57 -19.70
CA LEU A 130 -0.90 3.65 -18.99
C LEU A 130 -0.23 4.97 -19.31
N LYS A 131 -0.99 6.02 -19.62
CA LYS A 131 -0.44 7.36 -19.88
C LYS A 131 -0.88 8.38 -18.87
N VAL A 132 -0.06 9.41 -18.72
CA VAL A 132 -0.37 10.55 -17.87
C VAL A 132 -1.57 11.33 -18.42
N GLY A 133 -2.59 11.50 -17.59
CA GLY A 133 -3.86 12.15 -17.91
C GLY A 133 -5.00 11.20 -18.25
N GLU A 134 -4.73 9.89 -18.36
CA GLU A 134 -5.79 8.91 -18.63
C GLU A 134 -6.56 8.53 -17.36
N ASP A 135 -7.85 8.24 -17.53
CA ASP A 135 -8.67 7.60 -16.51
C ASP A 135 -8.29 6.13 -16.38
N VAL A 136 -8.10 5.68 -15.13
CA VAL A 136 -7.61 4.35 -14.79
C VAL A 136 -8.51 3.70 -13.74
N THR A 137 -8.60 2.37 -13.80
CA THR A 137 -9.33 1.56 -12.82
C THR A 137 -8.38 0.59 -12.15
N CYS A 138 -8.49 0.44 -10.83
CA CYS A 138 -7.85 -0.60 -10.05
C CYS A 138 -8.90 -1.57 -9.53
N ASP A 139 -8.77 -2.86 -9.89
CA ASP A 139 -9.58 -3.94 -9.36
C ASP A 139 -8.71 -4.83 -8.45
N ILE A 140 -9.12 -5.00 -7.19
CA ILE A 140 -8.42 -5.84 -6.21
C ILE A 140 -9.31 -7.01 -5.83
N SER A 141 -8.72 -8.19 -5.82
CA SER A 141 -9.40 -9.42 -5.44
C SER A 141 -8.44 -10.39 -4.74
N ILE A 142 -9.01 -11.28 -3.93
CA ILE A 142 -8.28 -12.42 -3.38
C ILE A 142 -8.64 -13.65 -4.20
N GLU A 143 -7.62 -14.21 -4.86
CA GLU A 143 -7.76 -15.43 -5.63
C GLU A 143 -7.85 -16.66 -4.71
N LYS A 144 -7.01 -16.70 -3.67
CA LYS A 144 -6.92 -17.85 -2.78
C LYS A 144 -6.59 -17.44 -1.34
N VAL A 145 -7.32 -18.05 -0.40
CA VAL A 145 -7.05 -17.98 1.03
C VAL A 145 -7.13 -19.40 1.62
N GLY A 146 -6.27 -19.72 2.56
CA GLY A 146 -6.24 -21.03 3.19
C GLY A 146 -5.36 -21.06 4.44
N LEU A 147 -5.64 -22.03 5.31
CA LEU A 147 -4.80 -22.31 6.47
C LEU A 147 -3.66 -23.23 6.03
N LYS A 148 -2.45 -22.96 6.54
CA LYS A 148 -1.28 -23.82 6.36
C LYS A 148 -0.91 -24.47 7.68
#